data_AF-A0A6V7LTF4-F1
#
_entry.id   AF-A0A6V7LTF4-F1
#
_cell.length_a   1.000
_cell.length_b   1.000
_cell.length_c   1.000
_cell.angle_alpha   90.00
_cell.angle_beta   90.00
_cell.angle_gamma   90.00
#
_symmetry.space_group_name_H-M   'P 1'
#
loop_
_entity.id
_entity.type
_entity.pdbx_description
1 polymer ?
#
loop_
_entity_poly.entity_id
_entity_poly.type
_entity_poly.pdbx_seq_one_letter_code
_entity_poly.pdbx_strand_id
1 'polypeptide(L)' 'PCGNLDCNEPEVCQLNESRQASCRCGEQCGLEFSPVCASNGKTYSNECSLRLEACRSRLPLRKIYNGGCST' A
#
# COMPACT_ATOMS: atom_id res chain seq x y z
N PRO A 1 -21.05 9.69 -1.74
CA PRO A 1 -19.99 9.72 -2.79
C PRO A 1 -19.23 8.39 -2.93
N CYS A 2 -18.80 7.75 -1.83
CA CYS A 2 -18.08 6.46 -1.89
C CYS A 2 -18.97 5.21 -1.91
N GLY A 3 -20.30 5.33 -1.99
CA GLY A 3 -21.22 4.19 -1.80
C GLY A 3 -21.17 3.11 -2.89
N ASN A 4 -20.68 3.43 -4.09
CA ASN A 4 -20.58 2.50 -5.23
C ASN A 4 -19.25 2.67 -6.00
N LEU A 5 -18.22 3.25 -5.37
CA LEU A 5 -16.92 3.42 -6.01
C LEU A 5 -15.97 2.33 -5.53
N ASP A 6 -15.72 1.35 -6.40
CA ASP A 6 -14.72 0.31 -6.18
C ASP A 6 -13.33 0.84 -6.56
N CYS A 7 -12.44 0.95 -5.57
CA CYS A 7 -11.04 1.30 -5.75
C CYS A 7 -10.18 0.03 -5.79
N ASN A 8 -9.06 0.08 -6.52
CA ASN A 8 -8.15 -1.05 -6.59
C ASN A 8 -7.21 -1.03 -5.39
N GLU A 9 -7.15 -2.12 -4.61
CA GLU A 9 -6.21 -2.21 -3.49
C GLU A 9 -4.77 -1.90 -3.97
N PRO A 10 -4.01 -1.03 -3.28
CA PRO A 10 -4.21 -0.49 -1.93
C PRO A 10 -4.91 0.87 -1.85
N GLU A 11 -5.62 1.27 -2.91
CA GLU A 11 -6.45 2.47 -2.91
C GLU A 11 -7.75 2.26 -2.15
N VAL A 12 -8.18 3.30 -1.45
CA VAL A 12 -9.44 3.38 -0.73
C VAL A 12 -10.19 4.63 -1.17
N CYS A 13 -11.52 4.56 -1.17
CA CYS A 13 -12.33 5.73 -1.51
C CYS A 13 -12.27 6.76 -0.38
N GLN A 14 -11.80 7.96 -0.70
CA GLN A 14 -11.75 9.10 0.22
C GLN A 14 -12.43 10.32 -0.40
N LEU A 15 -12.95 11.21 0.45
CA LEU A 15 -13.49 12.48 -0.01
C LEU A 15 -12.37 13.52 -0.11
N ASN A 16 -12.29 14.22 -1.23
CA ASN A 16 -11.40 15.37 -1.38
C ASN A 16 -11.97 16.61 -0.66
N GLU A 17 -11.24 17.74 -0.72
CA GLU A 17 -11.66 19.02 -0.11
C GLU A 17 -13.04 19.50 -0.61
N SER A 18 -13.42 19.14 -1.83
CA SER A 18 -14.71 19.43 -2.45
C SER A 18 -15.79 18.37 -2.16
N ARG A 19 -15.55 17.43 -1.24
CA ARG A 19 -16.44 16.30 -0.88
C ARG A 19 -16.75 15.33 -2.03
N GLN A 20 -15.90 15.28 -3.05
CA GLN A 20 -16.02 14.33 -4.16
C GLN A 20 -15.26 13.05 -3.83
N ALA A 21 -15.81 11.91 -4.24
CA ALA A 21 -15.15 10.61 -4.09
C ALA A 21 -13.93 10.51 -5.00
N SER A 22 -12.81 10.07 -4.45
CA SER A 22 -11.55 9.87 -5.15
C SER A 22 -10.86 8.63 -4.56
N CYS A 23 -10.36 7.75 -5.43
CA CYS A 23 -9.48 6.66 -5.00
C CYS A 23 -8.11 7.22 -4.68
N ARG A 24 -7.63 6.96 -3.46
CA ARG A 24 -6.31 7.36 -2.98
C ARG A 24 -5.68 6.21 -2.23
N CYS A 25 -4.35 6.12 -2.26
CA CYS A 25 -3.63 5.11 -1.47
C CYS A 25 -4.08 5.18 0.00
N GLY A 26 -4.27 4.01 0.60
CA GLY A 26 -4.62 3.91 2.02
C GLY A 26 -3.68 4.69 2.94
N GLU A 27 -4.14 4.95 4.15
CA GLU A 27 -3.34 5.67 5.14
C GLU A 27 -2.68 4.75 6.16
N GLN A 28 -3.31 3.61 6.45
CA GLN A 28 -2.98 2.76 7.57
C GLN A 28 -2.87 1.31 7.13
N CYS A 29 -1.88 0.63 7.71
CA CYS A 29 -1.74 -0.81 7.69
C CYS A 29 -1.87 -1.32 9.11
N GLY A 30 -2.22 -2.60 9.27
CA GLY A 30 -2.14 -3.26 10.57
C GLY A 30 -0.72 -3.19 11.12
N LEU A 31 -0.61 -3.23 12.45
CA LEU A 31 0.68 -3.25 13.19
C LEU A 31 1.32 -4.64 13.24
N GLU A 32 0.74 -5.61 12.52
CA GLU A 32 1.24 -6.96 12.43
C GLU A 32 2.62 -6.97 11.75
N PHE A 33 3.57 -7.63 12.40
CA PHE A 33 4.96 -7.67 11.95
C PHE A 33 5.23 -9.00 11.24
N SER A 34 5.03 -8.99 9.93
CA SER A 34 5.38 -10.09 9.00
C SER A 34 6.27 -9.54 7.90
N PRO A 35 7.59 -9.39 8.14
CA PRO A 35 8.48 -8.68 7.24
C PRO A 35 8.52 -9.31 5.85
N VAL A 36 8.68 -8.47 4.83
CA VAL A 36 8.81 -8.90 3.44
C VAL A 36 9.95 -8.19 2.74
N CYS A 37 10.65 -8.91 1.86
CA CYS A 37 11.71 -8.34 1.03
C CYS A 37 11.09 -7.86 -0.29
N ALA A 38 11.33 -6.60 -0.64
CA ALA A 38 10.85 -6.00 -1.88
C ALA A 38 11.89 -6.04 -3.00
N SER A 39 11.43 -5.82 -4.24
CA SER A 39 12.26 -5.80 -5.45
C SER A 39 13.33 -4.71 -5.49
N ASN A 40 13.24 -3.70 -4.61
CA ASN A 40 14.25 -2.66 -4.44
C ASN A 40 15.29 -3.02 -3.36
N GLY A 41 15.28 -4.25 -2.83
CA GLY A 41 16.19 -4.69 -1.77
C GLY A 41 15.87 -4.13 -0.38
N LYS A 42 14.73 -3.44 -0.22
CA LYS A 42 14.28 -2.91 1.08
C LYS A 42 13.34 -3.90 1.77
N THR A 43 13.53 -4.07 3.08
CA THR A 43 12.60 -4.79 3.94
C THR A 43 11.44 -3.88 4.33
N TYR A 44 10.22 -4.38 4.21
CA TYR A 44 8.99 -3.73 4.69
C TYR A 44 8.43 -4.52 5.88
N SER A 45 7.83 -3.84 6.85
CA SER A 45 7.33 -4.44 8.09
C SER A 45 6.23 -5.49 7.86
N ASN A 46 5.43 -5.29 6.80
CA ASN A 46 4.44 -6.24 6.31
C ASN A 46 4.08 -5.98 4.84
N GLU A 47 3.35 -6.90 4.23
CA GLU A 47 2.94 -6.81 2.83
C GLU A 47 2.05 -5.59 2.53
N CYS A 48 1.21 -5.18 3.49
CA CYS A 48 0.43 -3.95 3.36
C CYS A 48 1.33 -2.72 3.22
N SER A 49 2.35 -2.58 4.08
CA SER A 49 3.28 -1.45 4.02
C SER A 49 4.07 -1.39 2.71
N LEU A 50 4.42 -2.56 2.14
CA LEU A 50 5.03 -2.65 0.81
C LEU A 50 4.08 -2.13 -0.27
N ARG A 51 2.84 -2.63 -0.32
CA ARG A 51 1.83 -2.22 -1.31
C ARG A 51 1.54 -0.73 -1.20
N LEU A 52 1.44 -0.22 0.02
CA LEU A 52 1.15 1.18 0.28
C LEU A 52 2.27 2.11 -0.18
N GLU A 53 3.52 1.73 0.06
CA GLU A 53 4.68 2.45 -0.48
C GLU A 53 4.69 2.41 -2.01
N ALA A 54 4.40 1.25 -2.61
CA ALA A 54 4.31 1.10 -4.07
C ALA A 54 3.29 2.10 -4.68
N CYS A 55 2.12 2.19 -4.06
CA CYS A 55 1.05 3.11 -4.46
C CYS A 55 1.47 4.58 -4.30
N ARG A 56 1.98 4.97 -3.11
CA ARG A 56 2.32 6.36 -2.80
C ARG A 56 3.48 6.88 -3.65
N SER A 57 4.52 6.07 -3.78
CA SER A 57 5.73 6.42 -4.54
C SER A 57 5.58 6.18 -6.04
N ARG A 58 4.45 5.58 -6.47
CA ARG A 58 4.19 5.18 -7.87
C ARG A 58 5.32 4.33 -8.44
N LEU A 59 5.88 3.47 -7.60
CA LEU A 59 6.96 2.56 -7.96
C LEU A 59 6.41 1.14 -8.12
N PRO A 60 6.90 0.37 -9.10
CA PRO A 60 6.50 -1.02 -9.30
C PRO A 60 7.20 -1.94 -8.28
N LEU A 61 6.98 -1.69 -6.99
CA LEU A 61 7.52 -2.52 -5.91
C LEU A 61 6.71 -3.80 -5.83
N ARG A 62 7.41 -4.93 -5.89
CA ARG A 62 6.82 -6.26 -5.71
C ARG A 62 7.52 -6.99 -4.57
N LYS A 63 6.76 -7.81 -3.86
CA LYS A 63 7.31 -8.77 -2.90
C LYS A 63 8.16 -9.80 -3.65
N ILE A 64 9.38 -10.04 -3.17
CA ILE A 64 10.26 -11.10 -3.67
C ILE A 64 10.07 -12.36 -2.82
N TYR A 65 10.16 -12.23 -1.49
CA TYR A 65 9.92 -13.33 -0.55
C TYR A 65 9.46 -12.82 0.82
N ASN A 66 8.89 -13.73 1.62
CA ASN A 66 8.56 -13.46 3.03
C ASN A 66 9.85 -13.51 3.87
N GLY A 67 9.99 -12.59 4.83
CA GLY A 67 11.21 -12.33 5.59
C GLY A 67 11.89 -11.02 5.17
N GLY A 68 12.83 -10.55 5.97
CA GLY A 68 13.66 -9.39 5.62
C GLY A 68 14.67 -9.71 4.52
N CYS A 69 15.06 -8.70 3.74
CA CYS A 69 16.12 -8.85 2.76
C CYS A 69 17.43 -9.22 3.46
N SER A 70 18.05 -10.32 3.02
CA SER A 70 19.43 -10.66 3.38
C SER A 70 20.36 -9.89 2.44
N THR A 71 21.01 -8.85 2.96
CA THR A 71 22.08 -8.12 2.26
C THR A 71 23.24 -9.03 1.90
#